data_AF-A0A1H4DF66-F1
#
_entry.id   AF-A0A1H4DF66-F1
#
_cell.length_a   1.000
_cell.length_b   1.000
_cell.length_c   1.000
_cell.angle_alpha   90.00
_cell.angle_beta   90.00
_cell.angle_gamma   90.00
#
_symmetry.space_group_name_H-M   'P 1'
#
loop_
_entity.id
_entity.type
_entity.pdbx_description
1 polymer ?
#
loop_
_entity_poly.entity_id
_entity_poly.type
_entity_poly.pdbx_seq_one_letter_code
_entity_poly.pdbx_strand_id
1 'polypeptide(L)'
;MKKISKLFFFVVISSFVLSCTVEDDDVPPIIEKQNSLKVGSMETELISGFLQTDEPQNDVYAYGIILYDTEVNYVNGQPVPENNTSNGIALEIYSDNPQMPAVGDYVFNDSAIVDANVLSNANLILGLDYEVQTATKIVEIEYGVLKISDNGTAYELSFDGIDEEDNQVSIIKGL
;
A
#
# COMPACT_ATOMS: atom_id res chain seq x y z
N MET A 1 32.71 54.73 -31.89
CA MET A 1 32.20 53.40 -31.50
C MET A 1 33.40 52.46 -31.33
N LYS A 2 33.61 51.95 -30.12
CA LYS A 2 34.45 50.77 -29.77
C LYS A 2 34.36 50.63 -28.25
N LYS A 3 33.53 49.70 -27.75
CA LYS A 3 33.54 49.33 -26.33
C LYS A 3 34.40 48.08 -26.20
N ILE A 4 35.54 48.26 -25.56
CA ILE A 4 36.46 47.18 -25.19
C ILE A 4 36.05 46.67 -23.80
N SER A 5 35.92 45.35 -23.76
CA SER A 5 35.91 44.46 -22.61
C SER A 5 36.93 44.85 -21.52
N LYS A 6 36.55 44.74 -20.25
CA LYS A 6 37.12 43.76 -19.31
C LYS A 6 36.48 43.84 -17.92
N LEU A 7 35.99 42.66 -17.53
CA LEU A 7 35.75 42.09 -16.21
C LEU A 7 36.64 42.68 -15.10
N PHE A 8 36.03 43.11 -13.99
CA PHE A 8 36.66 43.07 -12.68
C PHE A 8 35.68 42.54 -11.64
N PHE A 9 36.14 41.46 -11.01
CA PHE A 9 35.52 40.65 -9.99
C PHE A 9 35.51 41.42 -8.66
N PHE A 10 34.33 41.65 -8.08
CA PHE A 10 34.19 42.08 -6.69
C PHE A 10 33.39 41.02 -5.95
N VAL A 11 34.09 40.20 -5.19
CA VAL A 11 33.52 39.32 -4.17
C VAL A 11 33.14 40.21 -2.99
N VAL A 12 31.83 40.35 -2.74
CA VAL A 12 31.32 40.89 -1.48
C VAL A 12 30.93 39.69 -0.63
N ILE A 13 31.76 39.41 0.37
CA ILE A 13 31.41 38.53 1.50
C ILE A 13 30.37 39.30 2.31
N SER A 14 29.09 38.96 2.13
CA SER A 14 28.01 39.46 2.98
C SER A 14 27.69 38.41 4.03
N SER A 15 28.22 38.62 5.22
CA SER A 15 27.87 37.90 6.43
C SER A 15 26.43 38.24 6.79
N PHE A 16 25.48 37.36 6.47
CA PHE A 16 24.18 37.39 7.12
C PHE A 16 24.22 36.47 8.33
N VAL A 17 24.14 37.10 9.49
CA VAL A 17 23.76 36.48 10.76
C VAL A 17 22.38 35.86 10.58
N LEU A 18 22.32 34.52 10.45
CA LEU A 18 21.08 33.79 10.68
C LEU A 18 20.82 33.83 12.19
N SER A 19 20.04 34.83 12.59
CA SER A 19 19.33 34.79 13.86
C SER A 19 18.41 33.58 13.82
N CYS A 20 18.67 32.59 14.68
CA CYS A 20 17.70 31.57 15.04
C CYS A 20 16.52 32.26 15.72
N THR A 21 15.52 32.67 14.95
CA THR A 21 14.15 32.73 15.45
C THR A 21 13.59 31.33 15.28
N VAL A 22 13.52 30.62 16.40
CA VAL A 22 12.73 29.41 16.57
C VAL A 22 11.27 29.87 16.44
N GLU A 23 10.72 29.75 15.24
CA GLU A 23 9.27 29.67 15.08
C GLU A 23 8.95 28.19 15.17
N ASP A 24 8.43 27.80 16.34
CA ASP A 24 7.77 26.53 16.60
C ASP A 24 6.56 26.42 15.65
N ASP A 25 6.80 26.05 14.40
CA ASP A 25 5.79 25.34 13.63
C ASP A 25 5.85 23.88 14.09
N ASP A 26 5.21 23.63 15.23
CA ASP A 26 4.67 22.33 15.61
C ASP A 26 3.63 21.92 14.54
N VAL A 27 4.12 21.58 13.35
CA VAL A 27 3.42 20.65 12.48
C VAL A 27 3.62 19.31 13.18
N PRO A 28 2.58 18.72 13.78
CA PRO A 28 2.71 17.38 14.34
C PRO A 28 3.27 16.49 13.24
N PRO A 29 4.22 15.58 13.52
CA PRO A 29 4.60 14.59 12.53
C PRO A 29 3.30 13.98 11.99
N ILE A 30 3.14 13.95 10.66
CA ILE A 30 2.04 13.23 10.04
C ILE A 30 2.29 11.77 10.42
N ILE A 31 1.69 11.33 11.52
CA ILE A 31 1.64 9.92 11.87
C ILE A 31 0.69 9.36 10.83
N GLU A 32 1.24 8.75 9.78
CA GLU A 32 0.41 7.97 8.88
C GLU A 32 -0.36 6.96 9.73
N LYS A 33 -1.68 6.98 9.59
CA LYS A 33 -2.54 6.10 10.35
C LYS A 33 -2.13 4.67 9.99
N GLN A 34 -1.53 3.97 10.94
CA GLN A 34 -1.23 2.56 10.76
C GLN A 34 -2.54 1.81 10.56
N ASN A 35 -2.50 0.77 9.73
CA ASN A 35 -3.68 -0.03 9.38
C ASN A 35 -4.72 0.79 8.63
N SER A 36 -4.36 1.41 7.51
CA SER A 36 -5.26 2.23 6.69
C SER A 36 -5.35 1.73 5.24
N LEU A 37 -6.52 1.93 4.65
CA LEU A 37 -6.78 1.84 3.21
C LEU A 37 -7.28 3.21 2.75
N LYS A 38 -6.59 3.81 1.78
CA LYS A 38 -6.98 5.07 1.14
C LYS A 38 -7.29 4.82 -0.33
N VAL A 39 -8.38 5.41 -0.81
CA VAL A 39 -8.81 5.37 -2.22
C VAL A 39 -9.32 6.77 -2.58
N GLY A 40 -8.57 7.51 -3.39
CA GLY A 40 -8.87 8.91 -3.68
C GLY A 40 -8.98 9.74 -2.39
N SER A 41 -10.19 10.24 -2.08
CA SER A 41 -10.47 11.00 -0.85
C SER A 41 -11.00 10.15 0.32
N MET A 42 -11.29 8.86 0.08
CA MET A 42 -11.76 7.95 1.13
C MET A 42 -10.56 7.43 1.92
N GLU A 43 -10.69 7.36 3.24
CA GLU A 43 -9.74 6.70 4.13
C GLU A 43 -10.52 5.87 5.15
N THR A 44 -10.19 4.58 5.25
CA THR A 44 -10.76 3.65 6.24
C THR A 44 -9.64 2.94 7.01
N GLU A 45 -9.96 2.42 8.18
CA GLU A 45 -9.05 1.65 9.01
C GLU A 45 -9.20 0.16 8.73
N LEU A 46 -8.11 -0.52 8.42
CA LEU A 46 -8.05 -1.96 8.19
C LEU A 46 -7.94 -2.71 9.51
N ILE A 47 -9.02 -3.34 9.93
CA ILE A 47 -9.13 -4.02 11.21
C ILE A 47 -8.55 -5.43 11.12
N SER A 48 -9.03 -6.24 10.16
CA SER A 48 -8.65 -7.64 10.04
C SER A 48 -8.05 -7.99 8.69
N GLY A 49 -7.45 -9.18 8.60
CA GLY A 49 -6.90 -9.71 7.36
C GLY A 49 -6.85 -11.23 7.36
N PHE A 50 -6.85 -11.80 6.16
CA PHE A 50 -6.77 -13.23 5.93
C PHE A 50 -5.71 -13.53 4.87
N LEU A 51 -4.88 -14.54 5.15
CA LEU A 51 -3.89 -15.06 4.22
C LEU A 51 -4.26 -16.48 3.83
N GLN A 52 -4.39 -16.71 2.54
CA GLN A 52 -4.56 -18.03 1.95
C GLN A 52 -3.36 -18.34 1.06
N THR A 53 -2.99 -19.62 0.99
CA THR A 53 -2.00 -20.11 0.03
C THR A 53 -2.65 -21.19 -0.82
N ASP A 54 -2.29 -21.21 -2.10
CA ASP A 54 -2.67 -22.28 -3.02
C ASP A 54 -1.49 -23.22 -3.31
N GLU A 55 -1.73 -24.25 -4.13
CA GLU A 55 -0.68 -25.16 -4.59
C GLU A 55 0.37 -24.40 -5.43
N PRO A 56 1.66 -24.77 -5.29
CA PRO A 56 2.71 -24.10 -6.04
C PRO A 56 2.62 -24.38 -7.54
N GLN A 57 3.05 -23.40 -8.32
CA GLN A 57 3.21 -23.48 -9.77
C GLN A 57 4.63 -23.01 -10.13
N ASN A 58 5.39 -23.81 -10.88
CA ASN A 58 6.78 -23.49 -11.25
C ASN A 58 7.69 -23.14 -10.06
N ASP A 59 7.57 -23.88 -8.95
CA ASP A 59 8.32 -23.65 -7.70
C ASP A 59 8.06 -22.29 -7.01
N VAL A 60 7.01 -21.56 -7.42
CA VAL A 60 6.50 -20.39 -6.70
C VAL A 60 5.11 -20.66 -6.12
N TYR A 61 4.80 -20.00 -5.01
CA TYR A 61 3.61 -20.17 -4.20
C TYR A 61 2.70 -18.97 -4.34
N ALA A 62 1.45 -19.21 -4.72
CA ALA A 62 0.42 -18.18 -4.78
C ALA A 62 -0.13 -17.91 -3.37
N TYR A 63 -0.16 -16.64 -3.00
CA TYR A 63 -0.73 -16.17 -1.75
C TYR A 63 -1.85 -15.17 -2.04
N GLY A 64 -3.06 -15.46 -1.57
CA GLY A 64 -4.16 -14.52 -1.50
C GLY A 64 -4.14 -13.78 -0.17
N ILE A 65 -4.12 -12.45 -0.22
CA ILE A 65 -4.18 -11.56 0.94
C ILE A 65 -5.47 -10.77 0.84
N ILE A 66 -6.33 -10.84 1.85
CA ILE A 66 -7.55 -10.03 1.91
C ILE A 66 -7.54 -9.23 3.20
N LEU A 67 -7.72 -7.91 3.11
CA LEU A 67 -7.77 -7.00 4.25
C LEU A 67 -9.14 -6.33 4.32
N TYR A 68 -9.71 -6.20 5.52
CA TYR A 68 -11.05 -5.66 5.74
C TYR A 68 -11.06 -4.53 6.77
N ASP A 69 -12.00 -3.60 6.63
CA ASP A 69 -12.29 -2.55 7.61
C ASP A 69 -13.23 -2.97 8.76
N THR A 70 -13.53 -4.26 8.84
CA THR A 70 -14.27 -4.87 9.94
C THR A 70 -13.49 -6.05 10.50
N GLU A 71 -13.77 -6.43 11.74
CA GLU A 71 -13.35 -7.71 12.27
C GLU A 71 -14.08 -8.83 11.51
N VAL A 72 -13.32 -9.83 11.03
CA VAL A 72 -13.85 -11.03 10.38
C VAL A 72 -13.25 -12.26 11.04
N ASN A 73 -14.10 -13.02 11.72
CA ASN A 73 -13.72 -14.30 12.30
C ASN A 73 -14.00 -15.42 11.31
N TYR A 74 -13.25 -16.52 11.36
CA TYR A 74 -13.56 -17.71 10.56
C TYR A 74 -14.06 -18.83 11.45
N VAL A 75 -15.34 -19.21 11.28
CA VAL A 75 -15.97 -20.30 12.03
C VAL A 75 -16.30 -21.42 11.06
N ASN A 76 -15.69 -22.60 11.24
CA ASN A 76 -15.80 -23.74 10.32
C ASN A 76 -15.44 -23.40 8.87
N GLY A 77 -14.45 -22.52 8.67
CA GLY A 77 -14.00 -22.08 7.35
C GLY A 77 -14.95 -21.10 6.65
N GLN A 78 -15.94 -20.55 7.35
CA GLN A 78 -16.82 -19.50 6.84
C GLN A 78 -16.53 -18.17 7.54
N PRO A 79 -16.48 -17.05 6.80
CA PRO A 79 -16.31 -15.72 7.40
C PRO A 79 -17.56 -15.34 8.19
N VAL A 80 -17.35 -14.86 9.41
CA VAL A 80 -18.34 -14.34 10.34
C VAL A 80 -17.88 -12.94 10.71
N PRO A 81 -18.38 -11.91 10.01
CA PRO A 81 -17.99 -10.54 10.27
C PRO A 81 -18.67 -10.00 11.54
N GLU A 82 -18.05 -9.02 12.19
CA GLU A 82 -18.71 -8.25 13.25
C GLU A 82 -19.79 -7.30 12.68
N ASN A 83 -19.52 -6.72 11.51
CA ASN A 83 -20.45 -5.87 10.78
C ASN A 83 -21.02 -6.56 9.54
N ASN A 84 -22.29 -6.31 9.21
CA ASN A 84 -22.91 -6.87 8.00
C ASN A 84 -22.29 -6.39 6.70
N THR A 85 -21.58 -5.25 6.73
CA THR A 85 -20.94 -4.67 5.56
C THR A 85 -19.48 -4.33 5.81
N SER A 86 -18.63 -4.49 4.80
CA SER A 86 -17.23 -4.08 4.86
C SER A 86 -16.71 -3.49 3.56
N ASN A 87 -15.61 -2.76 3.67
CA ASN A 87 -14.72 -2.45 2.58
C ASN A 87 -13.40 -3.17 2.79
N GLY A 88 -12.67 -3.37 1.70
CA GLY A 88 -11.40 -4.07 1.76
C GLY A 88 -10.65 -4.06 0.44
N ILE A 89 -9.56 -4.79 0.44
CA ILE A 89 -8.75 -5.05 -0.73
C ILE A 89 -8.31 -6.51 -0.73
N ALA A 90 -8.38 -7.14 -1.90
CA ALA A 90 -7.88 -8.47 -2.15
C ALA A 90 -6.67 -8.37 -3.09
N LEU A 91 -5.58 -9.05 -2.73
CA LEU A 91 -4.32 -9.08 -3.44
C LEU A 91 -3.93 -10.55 -3.68
N GLU A 92 -3.33 -10.84 -4.82
CA GLU A 92 -2.72 -12.14 -5.11
C GLU A 92 -1.27 -11.94 -5.50
N ILE A 93 -0.37 -12.64 -4.82
CA ILE A 93 1.07 -12.55 -5.06
C ILE A 93 1.70 -13.92 -5.27
N TYR A 94 2.81 -13.94 -6.00
CA TYR A 94 3.67 -15.12 -6.14
C TYR A 94 4.98 -14.93 -5.37
N SER A 95 5.28 -15.87 -4.48
CA SER A 95 6.46 -15.86 -3.60
C SER A 95 7.27 -17.15 -3.77
N ASP A 96 8.59 -17.09 -3.60
CA ASP A 96 9.49 -18.25 -3.65
C ASP A 96 9.59 -19.02 -2.32
N ASN A 97 8.91 -18.52 -1.27
CA ASN A 97 8.89 -19.15 0.05
C ASN A 97 7.56 -19.89 0.30
N PRO A 98 7.58 -21.20 0.63
CA PRO A 98 6.39 -22.02 0.87
C PRO A 98 5.62 -21.70 2.16
N GLN A 99 6.27 -21.08 3.15
CA GLN A 99 5.67 -20.95 4.48
C GLN A 99 4.87 -19.65 4.62
N MET A 100 5.35 -18.59 3.98
CA MET A 100 4.76 -17.26 4.01
C MET A 100 5.32 -16.43 2.85
N PRO A 101 4.64 -15.34 2.44
CA PRO A 101 5.22 -14.38 1.52
C PRO A 101 6.60 -13.91 1.98
N ALA A 102 7.59 -13.94 1.08
CA ALA A 102 8.91 -13.40 1.34
C ALA A 102 8.85 -11.88 1.54
N VAL A 103 9.80 -11.35 2.33
CA VAL A 103 10.00 -9.90 2.42
C VAL A 103 10.51 -9.39 1.07
N GLY A 104 9.93 -8.29 0.60
CA GLY A 104 10.30 -7.70 -0.68
C GLY A 104 9.19 -6.87 -1.30
N ASP A 105 9.48 -6.37 -2.49
CA ASP A 105 8.52 -5.64 -3.32
C ASP A 105 7.88 -6.62 -4.31
N TYR A 106 6.58 -6.51 -4.50
CA TYR A 106 5.74 -7.30 -5.40
C TYR A 106 5.10 -6.34 -6.38
N VAL A 107 5.52 -6.42 -7.64
CA VAL A 107 5.12 -5.45 -8.67
C VAL A 107 3.91 -5.99 -9.42
N PHE A 108 2.91 -5.14 -9.61
CA PHE A 108 1.70 -5.49 -10.36
C PHE A 108 2.05 -5.93 -11.78
N ASN A 109 1.52 -7.07 -12.19
CA ASN A 109 1.69 -7.60 -13.53
C ASN A 109 0.45 -8.40 -13.97
N ASP A 110 -0.29 -7.84 -14.93
CA ASP A 110 -1.52 -8.41 -15.47
C ASP A 110 -1.28 -9.54 -16.50
N SER A 111 -0.02 -9.80 -16.88
CA SER A 111 0.32 -10.64 -18.04
C SER A 111 0.35 -12.14 -17.74
N ALA A 112 -0.37 -12.58 -16.70
CA ALA A 112 -0.42 -13.97 -16.22
C ALA A 112 0.98 -14.57 -15.95
N ILE A 113 1.93 -13.73 -15.49
CA ILE A 113 3.28 -14.17 -15.15
C ILE A 113 3.27 -14.86 -13.80
N VAL A 114 3.86 -16.05 -13.77
CA VAL A 114 4.03 -16.86 -12.56
C VAL A 114 5.52 -16.87 -12.23
N ASP A 115 5.95 -15.88 -11.45
CA ASP A 115 7.34 -15.69 -11.01
C ASP A 115 7.35 -15.07 -9.60
N ALA A 116 8.44 -15.22 -8.87
CA ALA A 116 8.57 -14.61 -7.54
C ALA A 116 8.47 -13.08 -7.62
N ASN A 117 7.99 -12.46 -6.55
CA ASN A 117 7.86 -11.00 -6.45
C ASN A 117 6.89 -10.38 -7.47
N VAL A 118 5.90 -11.15 -7.91
CA VAL A 118 4.80 -10.68 -8.77
C VAL A 118 3.55 -10.46 -7.93
N LEU A 119 2.88 -9.32 -8.12
CA LEU A 119 1.50 -9.09 -7.72
C LEU A 119 0.61 -9.36 -8.95
N SER A 120 -0.02 -10.53 -8.99
CA SER A 120 -0.78 -11.01 -10.14
C SER A 120 -2.20 -10.46 -10.19
N ASN A 121 -2.76 -10.09 -9.04
CA ASN A 121 -4.10 -9.56 -8.95
C ASN A 121 -4.24 -8.58 -7.78
N ALA A 122 -5.03 -7.54 -7.96
CA ALA A 122 -5.38 -6.61 -6.90
C ALA A 122 -6.74 -5.96 -7.18
N ASN A 123 -7.66 -6.04 -6.22
CA ASN A 123 -9.02 -5.52 -6.35
C ASN A 123 -9.49 -4.85 -5.06
N LEU A 124 -10.06 -3.64 -5.18
CA LEU A 124 -10.85 -3.05 -4.12
C LEU A 124 -12.21 -3.74 -4.05
N ILE A 125 -12.67 -4.03 -2.83
CA ILE A 125 -13.99 -4.60 -2.56
C ILE A 125 -14.73 -3.57 -1.71
N LEU A 126 -15.70 -2.88 -2.31
CA LEU A 126 -16.41 -1.77 -1.67
C LEU A 126 -17.87 -2.15 -1.38
N GLY A 127 -18.26 -1.98 -0.12
CA GLY A 127 -19.60 -2.33 0.36
C GLY A 127 -19.94 -3.80 0.15
N LEU A 128 -19.05 -4.70 0.56
CA LEU A 128 -19.32 -6.15 0.66
C LEU A 128 -20.41 -6.37 1.69
N ASP A 129 -21.53 -6.95 1.27
CA ASP A 129 -22.59 -7.42 2.14
C ASP A 129 -22.43 -8.93 2.39
N TYR A 130 -22.25 -9.32 3.65
CA TYR A 130 -22.01 -10.72 4.02
C TYR A 130 -23.29 -11.57 4.11
N GLU A 131 -24.47 -10.96 4.19
CA GLU A 131 -25.75 -11.68 4.20
C GLU A 131 -26.08 -12.20 2.79
N VAL A 132 -25.89 -11.35 1.78
CA VAL A 132 -26.16 -11.70 0.37
C VAL A 132 -24.91 -12.09 -0.42
N GLN A 133 -23.72 -11.95 0.17
CA GLN A 133 -22.41 -12.28 -0.42
C GLN A 133 -22.12 -11.51 -1.72
N THR A 134 -22.40 -10.21 -1.74
CA THR A 134 -22.17 -9.36 -2.91
C THR A 134 -21.54 -8.03 -2.50
N ALA A 135 -20.57 -7.56 -3.28
CA ALA A 135 -20.05 -6.21 -3.15
C ALA A 135 -20.89 -5.22 -3.96
N THR A 136 -21.04 -4.00 -3.43
CA THR A 136 -21.64 -2.90 -4.17
C THR A 136 -20.79 -2.54 -5.40
N LYS A 137 -19.47 -2.60 -5.23
CA LYS A 137 -18.51 -2.34 -6.29
C LYS A 137 -17.24 -3.15 -6.08
N ILE A 138 -16.70 -3.68 -7.17
CA ILE A 138 -15.35 -4.22 -7.26
C ILE A 138 -14.61 -3.31 -8.22
N VAL A 139 -13.42 -2.85 -7.85
CA VAL A 139 -12.59 -1.95 -8.68
C VAL A 139 -11.23 -2.60 -8.87
N GLU A 140 -10.82 -2.78 -10.12
CA GLU A 140 -9.53 -3.36 -10.46
C GLU A 140 -8.40 -2.36 -10.25
N ILE A 141 -7.23 -2.84 -9.83
CA ILE A 141 -5.99 -2.07 -9.80
C ILE A 141 -5.30 -2.20 -11.16
N GLU A 142 -4.90 -1.10 -11.79
CA GLU A 142 -4.18 -1.11 -13.07
C GLU A 142 -2.66 -1.24 -12.89
N TYR A 143 -2.13 -0.65 -11.81
CA TYR A 143 -0.71 -0.73 -11.48
C TYR A 143 -0.50 -0.45 -10.00
N GLY A 144 0.56 -1.04 -9.46
CA GLY A 144 0.95 -0.80 -8.08
C GLY A 144 2.10 -1.68 -7.63
N VAL A 145 2.56 -1.41 -6.42
CA VAL A 145 3.59 -2.20 -5.76
C VAL A 145 3.12 -2.49 -4.34
N LEU A 146 3.00 -3.78 -4.03
CA LEU A 146 2.87 -4.24 -2.65
C LEU A 146 4.28 -4.45 -2.10
N LYS A 147 4.57 -3.91 -0.93
CA LYS A 147 5.79 -4.16 -0.19
C LYS A 147 5.47 -4.90 1.08
N ILE A 148 6.20 -5.97 1.32
CA ILE A 148 6.18 -6.74 2.56
C ILE A 148 7.51 -6.49 3.25
N SER A 149 7.47 -5.98 4.47
CA SER A 149 8.66 -5.69 5.27
C SER A 149 8.60 -6.35 6.64
N ASP A 150 9.76 -6.64 7.21
CA ASP A 150 9.92 -7.14 8.57
C ASP A 150 10.82 -6.17 9.34
N ASN A 151 10.27 -5.58 10.39
CA ASN A 151 10.99 -4.64 11.26
C ASN A 151 11.61 -5.32 12.50
N GLY A 152 11.58 -6.65 12.55
CA GLY A 152 12.04 -7.48 13.66
C GLY A 152 11.04 -7.63 14.80
N THR A 153 9.90 -6.92 14.76
CA THR A 153 8.81 -7.00 15.73
C THR A 153 7.53 -7.54 15.11
N ALA A 154 7.23 -7.10 13.89
CA ALA A 154 6.05 -7.49 13.13
C ALA A 154 6.30 -7.37 11.62
N TYR A 155 5.48 -8.06 10.84
CA TYR A 155 5.41 -7.83 9.41
C TYR A 155 4.56 -6.59 9.12
N GLU A 156 4.95 -5.83 8.11
CA GLU A 156 4.20 -4.68 7.63
C GLU A 156 3.99 -4.80 6.12
N LEU A 157 2.72 -4.64 5.72
CA LEU A 157 2.30 -4.50 4.34
C LEU A 157 2.14 -3.02 4.02
N SER A 158 2.72 -2.56 2.92
CA SER A 158 2.39 -1.27 2.33
C SER A 158 2.08 -1.44 0.85
N PHE A 159 1.05 -0.78 0.36
CA PHE A 159 0.72 -0.77 -1.07
C PHE A 159 0.61 0.66 -1.56
N ASP A 160 1.09 0.90 -2.77
CA ASP A 160 0.88 2.13 -3.52
C ASP A 160 0.53 1.75 -4.96
N GLY A 161 -0.58 2.27 -5.47
CA GLY A 161 -1.04 1.96 -6.82
C GLY A 161 -2.17 2.87 -7.29
N ILE A 162 -2.67 2.60 -8.49
CA ILE A 162 -3.78 3.32 -9.11
C ILE A 162 -4.81 2.32 -9.61
N ASP A 163 -6.08 2.66 -9.40
CA ASP A 163 -7.21 1.86 -9.86
C ASP A 163 -7.65 2.19 -11.29
N GLU A 164 -8.53 1.36 -11.86
CA GLU A 164 -9.10 1.55 -13.22
C GLU A 164 -9.93 2.84 -13.39
N GLU A 165 -10.12 3.60 -12.32
CA GLU A 165 -10.81 4.88 -12.31
C GLU A 165 -9.85 6.07 -12.10
N ASP A 166 -8.55 5.84 -12.25
CA ASP A 166 -7.47 6.81 -12.06
C ASP A 166 -7.35 7.35 -10.62
N ASN A 167 -7.90 6.66 -9.61
CA ASN A 167 -7.72 7.05 -8.22
C ASN A 167 -6.42 6.48 -7.65
N GLN A 168 -5.73 7.29 -6.86
CA GLN A 168 -4.64 6.80 -6.03
C GLN A 168 -5.18 5.87 -4.94
N VAL A 169 -4.53 4.71 -4.80
CA VAL A 169 -4.80 3.71 -3.78
C VAL A 169 -3.54 3.52 -2.93
N SER A 170 -3.71 3.46 -1.62
CA SER A 170 -2.59 3.13 -0.72
C SER A 170 -3.03 2.31 0.49
N ILE A 171 -2.16 1.41 0.94
CA ILE A 171 -2.34 0.61 2.15
C ILE A 171 -1.14 0.78 3.05
N ILE A 172 -1.39 0.79 4.36
CA ILE A 172 -0.39 0.50 5.39
C ILE A 172 -1.06 -0.44 6.39
N LYS A 173 -0.51 -1.63 6.65
CA LYS A 173 -1.06 -2.61 7.59
C LYS A 173 0.05 -3.34 8.34
N GLY A 174 0.06 -3.20 9.66
CA GLY A 174 0.82 -4.09 10.53
C GLY A 174 0.08 -5.42 10.72
N LEU A 175 0.82 -6.53 10.68
CA LEU A 175 0.34 -7.90 10.87
C LEU A 175 0.70 -8.45 12.24
#